data_AF-A0A971RYF9-F1
#
_entry.id   AF-A0A971RYF9-F1
#
_cell.length_a   1.000
_cell.length_b   1.000
_cell.length_c   1.000
_cell.angle_alpha   90.00
_cell.angle_beta   90.00
_cell.angle_gamma   90.00
#
_symmetry.space_group_name_H-M   'P 1'
#
loop_
_entity.id
_entity.type
_entity.pdbx_description
1 polymer ?
#
loop_
_entity_poly.entity_id
_entity_poly.type
_entity_poly.pdbx_seq_one_letter_code
_entity_poly.pdbx_strand_id
1 'polypeptide(L)'
;MVIELEWQGKKFTPSVYGLKNNFIFTPEPEIMKIIKEKAFLKSWQVSLVGDVVVRRTLASGVCSGISAYVLLNFLGEEIPSAQEEIKIAVMQVRTWGRPFLTQSLKSYFNHKKFKEKLEKSLRTTNQEWLPLVVFLPKISNLKKITYAHTVVPYSLEEGLRWVKIKVYDSNYPGNNNLVLKIDKLEGTWDYRDKDGNRWILTINYLGNLLKRVPFLW
;
A
#
# COMPACT_ATOMS: atom_id res chain seq x y z
N MET A 1 -11.37 -7.88 19.53
CA MET A 1 -11.09 -9.02 18.63
C MET A 1 -9.82 -8.68 17.88
N VAL A 2 -8.89 -9.62 17.72
CA VAL A 2 -7.53 -9.37 17.22
C VAL A 2 -7.52 -9.62 15.71
N ILE A 3 -6.96 -8.72 14.89
CA ILE A 3 -6.81 -8.99 13.44
C ILE A 3 -5.82 -10.13 13.29
N GLU A 4 -6.20 -11.15 12.52
CA GLU A 4 -5.30 -12.22 12.10
C GLU A 4 -5.17 -12.15 10.58
N LEU A 5 -4.01 -11.70 10.11
CA LEU A 5 -3.58 -11.90 8.74
C LEU A 5 -3.32 -13.38 8.54
N GLU A 6 -3.98 -13.98 7.56
CA GLU A 6 -3.72 -15.35 7.15
C GLU A 6 -3.24 -15.37 5.71
N TRP A 7 -2.10 -16.00 5.45
CA TRP A 7 -1.60 -16.25 4.11
C TRP A 7 -1.02 -17.65 4.04
N GLN A 8 -1.58 -18.48 3.16
CA GLN A 8 -1.18 -19.89 3.00
C GLN A 8 -1.15 -20.67 4.33
N GLY A 9 -2.14 -20.43 5.20
CA GLY A 9 -2.21 -21.04 6.53
C GLY A 9 -1.26 -20.46 7.58
N LYS A 10 -0.35 -19.55 7.21
CA LYS A 10 0.45 -18.77 8.16
C LYS A 10 -0.41 -17.64 8.71
N LYS A 11 -0.62 -17.67 10.02
CA LYS A 11 -1.41 -16.68 10.76
C LYS A 11 -0.49 -15.70 11.47
N PHE A 12 -0.88 -14.44 11.49
CA PHE A 12 -0.14 -13.38 12.16
C PHE A 12 -1.07 -12.27 12.60
N THR A 13 -0.83 -11.79 13.81
CA THR A 13 -1.52 -10.60 14.30
C THR A 13 -0.67 -9.38 14.00
N PRO A 14 -1.04 -8.50 13.04
CA PRO A 14 -0.36 -7.23 12.86
C PRO A 14 -0.56 -6.35 14.11
N SER A 15 0.47 -6.23 14.94
CA SER A 15 0.42 -5.46 16.19
C SER A 15 0.91 -4.02 16.06
N VAL A 16 1.47 -3.65 14.91
CA VAL A 16 2.66 -2.80 14.98
C VAL A 16 2.40 -1.34 15.40
N TYR A 17 1.26 -0.70 15.10
CA TYR A 17 1.13 0.75 15.34
C TYR A 17 -0.25 1.22 15.85
N GLY A 18 -0.99 0.31 16.48
CA GLY A 18 -2.43 0.42 16.70
C GLY A 18 -2.95 1.55 17.61
N LEU A 19 -2.13 2.47 18.10
CA LEU A 19 -2.56 3.55 19.01
C LEU A 19 -2.15 4.98 18.59
N LYS A 20 -1.29 5.17 17.59
CA LYS A 20 -0.94 6.52 17.10
C LYS A 20 -1.76 6.89 15.86
N ASN A 21 -3.03 7.21 16.09
CA ASN A 21 -3.91 7.83 15.10
C ASN A 21 -3.21 9.03 14.43
N ASN A 22 -3.36 9.16 13.10
CA ASN A 22 -2.94 10.33 12.33
C ASN A 22 -1.43 10.62 12.30
N PHE A 23 -0.60 9.63 11.99
CA PHE A 23 0.81 9.89 11.70
C PHE A 23 0.97 10.66 10.38
N ILE A 24 0.79 11.97 10.43
CA ILE A 24 1.27 12.90 9.42
C ILE A 24 2.77 13.04 9.67
N PHE A 25 3.55 12.18 9.01
CA PHE A 25 4.99 12.23 9.12
C PHE A 25 5.52 13.51 8.48
N THR A 26 6.01 14.43 9.30
CA THR A 26 6.63 15.67 8.85
C THR A 26 8.13 15.59 9.15
N PRO A 27 8.96 15.09 8.22
CA PRO A 27 10.37 14.92 8.48
C PRO A 27 11.10 16.26 8.51
N GLU A 28 12.06 16.37 9.43
CA GLU A 28 13.07 17.43 9.43
C GLU A 28 13.87 17.41 8.12
N PRO A 29 14.49 18.53 7.70
CA PRO A 29 15.22 18.63 6.43
C PRO A 29 16.29 17.55 6.22
N GLU A 30 16.98 17.15 7.29
CA GLU A 30 18.03 16.13 7.28
C GLU A 30 17.43 14.74 7.06
N ILE A 31 16.33 14.42 7.75
CA ILE A 31 15.57 13.18 7.55
C ILE A 31 14.96 13.14 6.14
N MET A 32 14.46 14.27 5.66
CA MET A 32 13.96 14.42 4.29
C MET A 32 15.06 14.13 3.26
N LYS A 33 16.29 14.60 3.49
CA LYS A 33 17.45 14.29 2.65
C LYS A 33 17.73 12.79 2.64
N ILE A 34 17.79 12.16 3.82
CA ILE A 34 18.00 10.71 3.96
C ILE A 34 16.91 9.91 3.23
N ILE A 35 15.64 10.28 3.36
CA ILE A 35 14.53 9.60 2.67
C ILE A 35 14.67 9.73 1.17
N LYS A 36 15.00 10.91 0.64
CA LYS A 36 15.19 11.11 -0.80
C LYS A 36 16.32 10.25 -1.33
N GLU A 37 17.47 10.24 -0.65
CA GLU A 37 18.64 9.44 -1.05
C GLU A 37 18.37 7.93 -0.99
N LYS A 38 17.56 7.47 -0.04
CA LYS A 38 17.19 6.05 0.12
C LYS A 38 16.03 5.62 -0.79
N ALA A 39 15.07 6.50 -1.05
CA ALA A 39 13.89 6.20 -1.87
C ALA A 39 14.16 6.32 -3.37
N PHE A 40 15.06 7.22 -3.74
CA PHE A 40 15.40 7.51 -5.13
C PHE A 40 16.92 7.44 -5.31
N LEU A 41 17.39 6.91 -6.45
CA LEU A 41 18.82 6.95 -6.77
C LEU A 41 19.32 8.39 -6.89
N LYS A 42 20.64 8.58 -6.80
CA LYS A 42 21.34 9.83 -7.16
C LYS A 42 21.13 10.17 -8.65
N SER A 43 19.94 10.64 -9.02
CA SER A 43 19.67 11.22 -10.33
C SER A 43 19.19 12.66 -10.15
N TRP A 44 19.71 13.56 -10.97
CA TRP A 44 19.37 14.99 -10.91
C TRP A 44 17.89 15.25 -11.26
N GLN A 45 17.25 14.35 -12.02
CA GLN A 45 15.81 14.45 -12.32
C GLN A 45 14.97 14.26 -11.05
N VAL A 46 15.46 13.49 -10.09
CA VAL A 46 14.81 13.27 -8.80
C VAL A 46 14.92 14.50 -7.91
N SER A 47 15.98 15.32 -7.98
CA SER A 47 16.05 16.52 -7.14
C SER A 47 15.00 17.57 -7.52
N LEU A 48 14.62 17.64 -8.79
CA LEU A 48 13.63 18.60 -9.31
C LEU A 48 12.18 18.30 -8.88
N VAL A 49 11.77 17.03 -8.89
CA VAL A 49 10.39 16.61 -8.55
C VAL A 49 10.28 15.88 -7.22
N GLY A 50 11.40 15.40 -6.67
CA GLY A 50 11.46 14.59 -5.47
C GLY A 50 10.95 15.32 -4.24
N ASP A 51 11.27 16.61 -4.08
CA ASP A 51 10.78 17.38 -2.93
C ASP A 51 9.26 17.51 -2.92
N VAL A 52 8.66 17.82 -4.07
CA VAL A 52 7.21 17.96 -4.20
C VAL A 52 6.52 16.59 -4.05
N VAL A 53 7.04 15.55 -4.69
CA VAL A 53 6.50 14.19 -4.61
C VAL A 53 6.59 13.67 -3.17
N VAL A 54 7.74 13.81 -2.50
CA VAL A 54 7.93 13.35 -1.13
C VAL A 54 7.05 14.12 -0.17
N ARG A 55 7.04 15.46 -0.21
CA ARG A 55 6.19 16.27 0.67
C ARG A 55 4.71 15.91 0.52
N ARG A 56 4.21 15.78 -0.72
CA ARG A 56 2.81 15.41 -0.96
C ARG A 56 2.51 13.97 -0.52
N THR A 57 3.44 13.06 -0.74
CA THR A 57 3.31 11.63 -0.39
C THR A 57 3.30 11.41 1.12
N LEU A 58 4.12 12.17 1.87
CA LEU A 58 4.17 12.10 3.33
C LEU A 58 2.96 12.81 3.95
N ALA A 59 2.53 13.93 3.35
CA ALA A 59 1.31 14.64 3.74
C ALA A 59 0.03 13.83 3.48
N SER A 60 0.03 12.89 2.52
CA SER A 60 -1.10 12.00 2.25
C SER A 60 -1.17 10.78 3.19
N GLY A 61 -0.34 10.74 4.24
CA GLY A 61 -0.26 9.61 5.18
C GLY A 61 0.56 8.43 4.66
N VAL A 62 1.08 7.62 5.58
CA VAL A 62 2.08 6.56 5.33
C VAL A 62 1.49 5.16 5.13
N CYS A 63 0.29 5.05 4.55
CA CYS A 63 -0.47 3.79 4.47
C CYS A 63 0.24 2.65 3.70
N SER A 64 0.92 2.94 2.58
CA SER A 64 1.67 1.93 1.82
C SER A 64 2.94 1.51 2.55
N GLY A 65 3.62 2.46 3.19
CA GLY A 65 4.79 2.19 4.03
C GLY A 65 4.45 1.29 5.20
N ILE A 66 3.35 1.56 5.92
CA ILE A 66 2.87 0.73 7.02
C ILE A 66 2.43 -0.65 6.50
N SER A 67 1.69 -0.70 5.39
CA SER A 67 1.24 -1.97 4.81
C SER A 67 2.42 -2.87 4.43
N ALA A 68 3.47 -2.29 3.83
CA ALA A 68 4.70 -3.00 3.51
C ALA A 68 5.45 -3.45 4.77
N TYR A 69 5.56 -2.58 5.76
CA TYR A 69 6.17 -2.90 7.06
C TYR A 69 5.46 -4.07 7.75
N VAL A 70 4.13 -4.08 7.72
CA VAL A 70 3.32 -5.17 8.28
C VAL A 70 3.60 -6.49 7.56
N LEU A 71 3.69 -6.49 6.23
CA LEU A 71 4.04 -7.68 5.48
C LEU A 71 5.46 -8.17 5.78
N LEU A 72 6.44 -7.28 5.96
CA LEU A 72 7.80 -7.67 6.33
C LEU A 72 7.86 -8.33 7.71
N ASN A 73 7.23 -7.73 8.72
CA ASN A 73 7.15 -8.34 10.06
C ASN A 73 6.41 -9.68 10.03
N PHE A 74 5.35 -9.77 9.23
CA PHE A 74 4.64 -11.02 9.01
C PHE A 74 5.56 -12.12 8.45
N LEU A 75 6.49 -11.75 7.57
CA LEU A 75 7.47 -12.67 7.00
C LEU A 75 8.57 -13.07 7.98
N GLY A 76 8.71 -12.39 9.12
CA GLY A 76 9.73 -12.65 10.13
C GLY A 76 11.06 -11.95 9.84
N GLU A 77 11.05 -10.94 8.98
CA GLU A 77 12.23 -10.13 8.70
C GLU A 77 12.61 -9.31 9.93
N GLU A 78 13.87 -9.41 10.38
CA GLU A 78 14.39 -8.56 11.45
C GLU A 78 14.54 -7.14 10.93
N ILE A 79 13.76 -6.21 11.51
CA ILE A 79 13.83 -4.81 11.14
C ILE A 79 14.44 -4.04 12.33
N PRO A 80 15.67 -3.49 12.21
CA PRO A 80 16.30 -2.74 13.30
C PRO A 80 15.42 -1.58 13.83
N SER A 81 15.39 -1.41 15.15
CA SER A 81 14.48 -0.48 15.88
C SER A 81 14.78 1.00 15.66
N ALA A 82 16.03 1.38 15.41
CA ALA A 82 16.32 2.72 14.89
C ALA A 82 15.92 2.75 13.40
N GLN A 83 15.03 3.70 13.04
CA GLN A 83 14.55 4.01 11.68
C GLN A 83 13.24 3.33 11.21
N GLU A 84 12.35 2.80 12.05
CA GLU A 84 11.05 2.27 11.59
C GLU A 84 10.23 3.29 10.79
N GLU A 85 10.10 4.52 11.29
CA GLU A 85 9.33 5.59 10.62
C GLU A 85 10.01 6.03 9.32
N ILE A 86 11.34 6.08 9.31
CA ILE A 86 12.13 6.40 8.10
C ILE A 86 11.95 5.29 7.06
N LYS A 87 11.91 4.02 7.47
CA LYS A 87 11.66 2.87 6.58
C LYS A 87 10.27 2.95 5.97
N ILE A 88 9.26 3.16 6.81
CA ILE A 88 7.88 3.37 6.40
C ILE A 88 7.80 4.54 5.41
N ALA A 89 8.46 5.67 5.70
CA ALA A 89 8.49 6.84 4.83
C ALA A 89 9.18 6.54 3.49
N VAL A 90 10.32 5.84 3.47
CA VAL A 90 11.02 5.43 2.25
C VAL A 90 10.14 4.50 1.40
N MET A 91 9.51 3.49 2.00
CA MET A 91 8.59 2.58 1.31
C MET A 91 7.36 3.30 0.77
N GLN A 92 6.80 4.24 1.55
CA GLN A 92 5.69 5.09 1.13
C GLN A 92 6.07 5.93 -0.10
N VAL A 93 7.21 6.62 -0.07
CA VAL A 93 7.70 7.45 -1.18
C VAL A 93 7.89 6.64 -2.46
N ARG A 94 8.41 5.42 -2.36
CA ARG A 94 8.60 4.52 -3.51
C ARG A 94 7.30 4.04 -4.13
N THR A 95 6.21 4.04 -3.38
CA THR A 95 4.89 3.75 -3.95
C THR A 95 4.55 4.75 -5.04
N TRP A 96 4.97 6.00 -4.96
CA TRP A 96 4.67 7.01 -5.99
C TRP A 96 5.69 7.05 -7.13
N GLY A 97 6.57 6.03 -7.22
CA GLY A 97 7.53 5.90 -8.30
C GLY A 97 6.89 5.61 -9.66
N ARG A 98 7.65 5.90 -10.74
CA ARG A 98 7.22 5.69 -12.14
C ARG A 98 6.60 4.32 -12.44
N PRO A 99 7.12 3.17 -11.94
CA PRO A 99 6.52 1.87 -12.24
C PRO A 99 5.08 1.75 -11.73
N PHE A 100 4.84 2.18 -10.50
CA PHE A 100 3.50 2.17 -9.90
C PHE A 100 2.56 3.15 -10.60
N LEU A 101 3.02 4.37 -10.90
CA LEU A 101 2.20 5.35 -11.63
C LEU A 101 1.79 4.80 -13.01
N THR A 102 2.72 4.14 -13.72
CA THR A 102 2.44 3.49 -15.00
C THR A 102 1.40 2.37 -14.85
N GLN A 103 1.49 1.57 -13.78
CA GLN A 103 0.50 0.54 -13.46
C GLN A 103 -0.87 1.12 -13.08
N SER A 104 -0.88 2.23 -12.33
CA SER A 104 -2.08 2.95 -11.92
C SER A 104 -2.85 3.47 -13.13
N LEU A 105 -2.14 4.04 -14.11
CA LEU A 105 -2.73 4.48 -15.39
C LEU A 105 -3.36 3.31 -16.17
N LYS A 106 -2.73 2.13 -16.19
CA LYS A 106 -3.32 0.94 -16.82
C LYS A 106 -4.58 0.46 -16.09
N SER A 107 -4.61 0.61 -14.76
CA SER A 107 -5.74 0.19 -13.92
C SER A 107 -6.91 1.16 -14.00
N TYR A 108 -6.64 2.43 -14.30
CA TYR A 108 -7.64 3.48 -14.54
C TYR A 108 -8.70 3.07 -15.57
N PHE A 109 -8.31 2.24 -16.54
CA PHE A 109 -9.14 1.81 -17.65
C PHE A 109 -9.51 0.31 -17.63
N ASN A 110 -9.12 -0.46 -16.60
CA ASN A 110 -9.31 -1.92 -16.63
C ASN A 110 -9.34 -2.62 -15.25
N HIS A 111 -10.52 -2.70 -14.63
CA HIS A 111 -10.73 -3.39 -13.34
C HIS A 111 -10.72 -4.93 -13.44
N LYS A 112 -11.07 -5.52 -14.58
CA LYS A 112 -11.07 -6.99 -14.73
C LYS A 112 -9.66 -7.58 -14.54
N LYS A 113 -8.65 -6.94 -15.13
CA LYS A 113 -7.24 -7.32 -14.95
C LYS A 113 -6.73 -7.16 -13.52
N PHE A 114 -7.38 -6.35 -12.67
CA PHE A 114 -7.01 -6.24 -11.27
C PHE A 114 -7.29 -7.54 -10.52
N LYS A 115 -8.49 -8.12 -10.66
CA LYS A 115 -8.89 -9.36 -9.98
C LYS A 115 -7.91 -10.49 -10.30
N GLU A 116 -7.68 -10.74 -11.58
CA GLU A 116 -6.81 -11.83 -12.06
C GLU A 116 -5.38 -11.70 -11.50
N LYS A 117 -4.84 -10.49 -11.44
CA LYS A 117 -3.53 -10.23 -10.87
C LYS A 117 -3.51 -10.43 -9.36
N LEU A 118 -4.51 -9.91 -8.65
CA LEU A 118 -4.61 -10.05 -7.20
C LEU A 118 -4.69 -11.53 -6.81
N GLU A 119 -5.54 -12.30 -7.48
CA GLU A 119 -5.68 -13.74 -7.23
C GLU A 119 -4.35 -14.47 -7.48
N LYS A 120 -3.68 -14.19 -8.59
CA LYS A 120 -2.36 -14.77 -8.89
C LYS A 120 -1.34 -14.42 -7.80
N SER A 121 -1.33 -13.18 -7.33
CA SER A 121 -0.41 -12.71 -6.30
C SER A 121 -0.73 -13.26 -4.91
N LEU A 122 -1.99 -13.49 -4.56
CA LEU A 122 -2.34 -14.12 -3.27
C LEU A 122 -1.93 -15.60 -3.24
N ARG A 123 -1.89 -16.27 -4.40
CA ARG A 123 -1.46 -17.67 -4.55
C ARG A 123 0.06 -17.85 -4.69
N THR A 124 0.84 -16.79 -4.88
CA THR A 124 2.30 -16.89 -5.05
C THR A 124 2.97 -17.30 -3.74
N THR A 125 4.18 -17.86 -3.80
CA THR A 125 5.07 -18.05 -2.64
C THR A 125 6.21 -17.02 -2.61
N ASN A 126 6.36 -16.23 -3.68
CA ASN A 126 7.40 -15.22 -3.78
C ASN A 126 7.01 -13.97 -2.98
N GLN A 127 7.75 -13.69 -1.91
CA GLN A 127 7.53 -12.54 -1.03
C GLN A 127 7.53 -11.20 -1.78
N GLU A 128 8.36 -11.04 -2.82
CA GLU A 128 8.39 -9.80 -3.61
C GLU A 128 7.06 -9.52 -4.32
N TRP A 129 6.24 -10.55 -4.55
CA TRP A 129 4.98 -10.50 -5.28
C TRP A 129 3.77 -10.38 -4.37
N LEU A 130 3.97 -10.26 -3.06
CA LEU A 130 2.89 -10.01 -2.12
C LEU A 130 2.18 -8.69 -2.48
N PRO A 131 0.85 -8.74 -2.67
CA PRO A 131 0.11 -7.59 -3.18
C PRO A 131 -0.18 -6.57 -2.08
N LEU A 132 -0.16 -5.30 -2.47
CA LEU A 132 -0.64 -4.15 -1.72
C LEU A 132 -1.76 -3.52 -2.53
N VAL A 133 -2.99 -3.47 -2.00
CA VAL A 133 -4.12 -2.87 -2.72
C VAL A 133 -4.12 -1.38 -2.44
N VAL A 134 -4.08 -0.58 -3.51
CA VAL A 134 -3.97 0.88 -3.44
C VAL A 134 -5.22 1.54 -4.02
N PHE A 135 -5.77 2.47 -3.26
CA PHE A 135 -6.89 3.34 -3.61
C PHE A 135 -6.37 4.73 -3.94
N LEU A 136 -6.53 5.16 -5.19
CA LEU A 136 -6.15 6.49 -5.66
C LEU A 136 -7.39 7.25 -6.11
N PRO A 137 -7.50 8.58 -5.92
CA PRO A 137 -8.61 9.32 -6.49
C PRO A 137 -8.52 9.31 -8.03
N LYS A 138 -9.67 9.28 -8.70
CA LYS A 138 -9.73 9.56 -10.15
C LYS A 138 -9.32 11.01 -10.44
N ILE A 139 -9.03 11.32 -11.71
CA ILE A 139 -8.60 12.65 -12.14
C ILE A 139 -9.60 13.74 -11.71
N SER A 140 -10.90 13.47 -11.82
CA SER A 140 -11.98 14.37 -11.37
C SER A 140 -12.01 14.61 -9.85
N ASN A 141 -11.28 13.81 -9.07
CA ASN A 141 -11.23 13.86 -7.61
C ASN A 141 -9.83 14.11 -7.06
N LEU A 142 -8.88 14.63 -7.86
CA LEU A 142 -7.48 14.82 -7.43
C LEU A 142 -7.30 15.65 -6.16
N LYS A 143 -8.24 16.55 -5.83
CA LYS A 143 -8.26 17.26 -4.54
C LYS A 143 -8.28 16.34 -3.32
N LYS A 144 -8.66 15.06 -3.49
CA LYS A 144 -8.69 14.02 -2.45
C LYS A 144 -7.43 13.15 -2.42
N ILE A 145 -6.34 13.54 -3.09
CA ILE A 145 -5.08 12.75 -3.13
C ILE A 145 -4.50 12.47 -1.74
N THR A 146 -4.73 13.37 -0.77
CA THR A 146 -4.33 13.18 0.63
C THR A 146 -5.08 12.06 1.34
N TYR A 147 -6.19 11.59 0.77
CA TYR A 147 -6.99 10.46 1.26
C TYR A 147 -6.72 9.17 0.47
N ALA A 148 -5.71 9.16 -0.41
CA ALA A 148 -5.20 7.94 -1.00
C ALA A 148 -4.82 6.95 0.10
N HIS A 149 -5.05 5.67 -0.14
CA HIS A 149 -4.97 4.68 0.91
C HIS A 149 -4.46 3.34 0.38
N THR A 150 -3.80 2.57 1.23
CA THR A 150 -3.26 1.26 0.89
C THR A 150 -3.58 0.28 1.99
N VAL A 151 -4.02 -0.91 1.59
CA VAL A 151 -4.40 -2.01 2.48
C VAL A 151 -3.68 -3.29 2.07
N VAL A 152 -3.54 -4.21 3.03
CA VAL A 152 -2.94 -5.52 2.81
C VAL A 152 -4.07 -6.54 2.62
N PRO A 153 -4.31 -7.05 1.39
CA PRO A 153 -5.22 -8.18 1.19
C PRO A 153 -4.59 -9.46 1.74
N TYR A 154 -5.39 -10.28 2.40
CA TYR A 154 -4.90 -11.56 2.95
C TYR A 154 -5.79 -12.75 2.60
N SER A 155 -7.07 -12.51 2.31
CA SER A 155 -7.99 -13.57 1.90
C SER A 155 -8.91 -13.09 0.80
N LEU A 156 -9.29 -14.01 -0.08
CA LEU A 156 -10.23 -13.79 -1.17
C LEU A 156 -11.28 -14.89 -1.15
N GLU A 157 -12.54 -14.49 -1.07
CA GLU A 157 -13.71 -15.36 -1.13
C GLU A 157 -14.54 -14.98 -2.36
N GLU A 158 -14.77 -15.94 -3.25
CA GLU A 158 -15.56 -15.72 -4.45
C GLU A 158 -16.96 -16.34 -4.31
N GLY A 159 -17.98 -15.51 -4.45
CA GLY A 159 -19.39 -15.92 -4.57
C GLY A 159 -19.94 -15.70 -5.98
N LEU A 160 -21.24 -15.96 -6.18
CA LEU A 160 -21.88 -15.87 -7.51
C LEU A 160 -21.83 -14.45 -8.11
N ARG A 161 -22.22 -13.42 -7.35
CA ARG A 161 -22.20 -12.00 -7.79
C ARG A 161 -20.95 -11.26 -7.29
N TRP A 162 -20.51 -11.56 -6.08
CA TRP A 162 -19.53 -10.77 -5.36
C TRP A 162 -18.20 -11.50 -5.22
N VAL A 163 -17.11 -10.77 -5.35
CA VAL A 163 -15.80 -11.16 -4.81
C VAL A 163 -15.55 -10.34 -3.55
N LYS A 164 -15.29 -11.02 -2.43
CA LYS A 164 -14.97 -10.40 -1.14
C LYS A 164 -13.49 -10.57 -0.86
N ILE A 165 -12.79 -9.47 -0.67
CA ILE A 165 -11.37 -9.46 -0.34
C ILE A 165 -11.25 -8.95 1.09
N LYS A 166 -10.81 -9.82 2.00
CA LYS A 166 -10.51 -9.40 3.37
C LYS A 166 -9.18 -8.67 3.39
N VAL A 167 -9.16 -7.52 4.05
CA VAL A 167 -8.01 -6.61 4.06
C VAL A 167 -7.65 -6.18 5.47
N TYR A 168 -6.37 -6.00 5.73
CA TYR A 168 -5.87 -5.24 6.87
C TYR A 168 -5.69 -3.78 6.46
N ASP A 169 -6.27 -2.89 7.26
CA ASP A 169 -6.19 -1.44 7.09
C ASP A 169 -5.49 -0.83 8.31
N SER A 170 -4.36 -0.18 8.05
CA SER A 170 -3.56 0.50 9.07
C SER A 170 -4.27 1.62 9.83
N ASN A 171 -5.33 2.21 9.26
CA ASN A 171 -6.15 3.22 9.94
C ASN A 171 -7.15 2.61 10.93
N TYR A 172 -7.39 1.30 10.86
CA TYR A 172 -8.37 0.60 11.69
C TYR A 172 -7.76 -0.69 12.26
N PRO A 173 -6.67 -0.56 13.03
CA PRO A 173 -6.01 -1.69 13.69
C PRO A 173 -7.04 -2.40 14.60
N GLY A 174 -7.05 -3.72 14.60
CA GLY A 174 -8.02 -4.52 15.38
C GLY A 174 -9.40 -4.71 14.74
N ASN A 175 -9.70 -4.10 13.58
CA ASN A 175 -10.96 -4.35 12.86
C ASN A 175 -10.82 -5.46 11.80
N ASN A 176 -11.38 -6.62 12.12
CA ASN A 176 -11.30 -7.83 11.28
C ASN A 176 -12.37 -7.88 10.18
N ASN A 177 -13.33 -6.96 10.20
CA ASN A 177 -14.51 -6.99 9.33
C ASN A 177 -14.33 -6.14 8.06
N LEU A 178 -13.11 -5.70 7.78
CA LEU A 178 -12.80 -4.85 6.64
C LEU A 178 -12.72 -5.69 5.37
N VAL A 179 -13.67 -5.44 4.48
CA VAL A 179 -13.84 -6.18 3.23
C VAL A 179 -13.96 -5.19 2.09
N LEU A 180 -13.10 -5.35 1.08
CA LEU A 180 -13.27 -4.78 -0.25
C LEU A 180 -14.18 -5.72 -1.05
N LYS A 181 -15.27 -5.18 -1.60
CA LYS A 181 -16.22 -5.95 -2.41
C LYS A 181 -16.11 -5.54 -3.87
N ILE A 182 -16.15 -6.51 -4.77
CA ILE A 182 -16.18 -6.29 -6.21
C ILE A 182 -17.44 -6.96 -6.76
N ASP A 183 -18.30 -6.19 -7.45
CA ASP A 183 -19.43 -6.70 -8.20
C ASP A 183 -18.95 -7.21 -9.57
N LYS A 184 -19.14 -8.51 -9.84
CA LYS A 184 -18.71 -9.12 -11.10
C LYS A 184 -19.59 -8.71 -12.29
N LEU A 185 -20.84 -8.36 -12.06
CA LEU A 185 -21.80 -8.04 -13.11
C LEU A 185 -21.65 -6.57 -13.52
N GLU A 186 -21.61 -5.68 -12.51
CA GLU A 186 -21.55 -4.25 -12.75
C GLU A 186 -20.11 -3.75 -12.95
N GLY A 187 -19.11 -4.56 -12.60
CA GLY A 187 -17.70 -4.15 -12.64
C GLY A 187 -17.37 -3.04 -11.64
N THR A 188 -18.26 -2.82 -10.66
CA THR A 188 -18.13 -1.85 -9.59
C THR A 188 -17.43 -2.47 -8.39
N TRP A 189 -16.94 -1.62 -7.49
CA TRP A 189 -16.33 -2.07 -6.25
C TRP A 189 -16.52 -0.99 -5.18
N ASP A 190 -16.55 -1.43 -3.92
CA ASP A 190 -16.67 -0.56 -2.77
C ASP A 190 -15.78 -1.03 -1.61
N TYR A 191 -15.24 -0.05 -0.91
CA TYR A 191 -14.50 -0.21 0.32
C TYR A 191 -14.74 1.02 1.20
N ARG A 192 -15.59 0.87 2.21
CA ARG A 192 -15.96 1.95 3.14
C ARG A 192 -16.46 3.21 2.42
N ASP A 193 -15.73 4.32 2.54
CA ASP A 193 -16.02 5.62 1.93
C ASP A 193 -15.50 5.75 0.49
N LYS A 194 -14.88 4.69 -0.03
CA LYS A 194 -14.25 4.62 -1.36
C LYS A 194 -15.03 3.65 -2.25
N ASP A 195 -15.19 4.05 -3.50
CA ASP A 195 -15.96 3.31 -4.49
C ASP A 195 -15.40 3.55 -5.89
N GLY A 196 -15.72 2.64 -6.80
CA GLY A 196 -15.27 2.66 -8.19
C GLY A 196 -15.74 3.87 -9.00
N ASN A 197 -16.68 4.69 -8.53
CA ASN A 197 -17.06 5.92 -9.22
C ASN A 197 -16.04 7.03 -9.00
N ARG A 198 -15.55 7.16 -7.76
CA ARG A 198 -14.67 8.28 -7.34
C ARG A 198 -13.19 7.91 -7.29
N TRP A 199 -12.89 6.62 -7.17
CA TRP A 199 -11.55 6.09 -6.92
C TRP A 199 -11.11 5.09 -7.99
N ILE A 200 -9.81 4.90 -8.08
CA ILE A 200 -9.12 3.89 -8.85
C ILE A 200 -8.65 2.83 -7.85
N LEU A 201 -8.93 1.58 -8.18
CA LEU A 201 -8.41 0.42 -7.48
C LEU A 201 -7.23 -0.14 -8.29
N THR A 202 -6.06 -0.25 -7.66
CA THR A 202 -4.87 -0.80 -8.28
C THR A 202 -4.06 -1.63 -7.27
N ILE A 203 -3.03 -2.32 -7.75
CA ILE A 203 -2.10 -3.06 -6.89
C ILE A 203 -0.69 -2.53 -7.04
N ASN A 204 0.05 -2.51 -5.94
CA ASN A 204 1.50 -2.50 -5.95
C ASN A 204 2.01 -3.82 -5.34
N TYR A 205 3.32 -4.05 -5.37
CA TYR A 205 3.92 -5.25 -4.81
C TYR A 205 4.99 -4.88 -3.80
N LEU A 206 5.13 -5.71 -2.77
CA LEU A 206 6.11 -5.52 -1.70
C LEU A 206 7.52 -5.31 -2.27
N GLY A 207 7.97 -6.17 -3.19
CA GLY A 207 9.31 -6.09 -3.77
C GLY A 207 9.62 -4.76 -4.49
N ASN A 208 8.61 -4.11 -5.08
CA ASN A 208 8.81 -2.80 -5.73
C ASN A 208 9.24 -1.72 -4.72
N LEU A 209 8.79 -1.86 -3.47
CA LEU A 209 9.10 -0.93 -2.38
C LEU A 209 10.47 -1.23 -1.74
N LEU A 210 10.97 -2.47 -1.84
CA LEU A 210 12.19 -2.93 -1.15
C LEU A 210 13.47 -2.89 -2.00
N LYS A 211 13.40 -3.08 -3.32
CA LYS A 211 14.51 -3.36 -4.26
C LYS A 211 15.78 -2.47 -4.26
N ARG A 212 15.85 -1.42 -3.46
CA ARG A 212 16.94 -0.41 -3.46
C ARG A 212 17.23 0.18 -2.08
N VAL A 213 16.78 -0.47 -1.02
CA VAL A 213 17.01 0.02 0.33
C VAL A 213 18.13 -0.82 0.94
N PRO A 214 19.38 -0.31 1.04
CA PRO A 214 20.56 -1.14 1.32
C PRO A 214 20.58 -1.86 2.67
N PHE A 215 19.66 -1.53 3.57
CA PHE A 215 19.53 -2.17 4.89
C PHE A 215 18.28 -3.07 4.99
N LEU A 216 17.56 -3.27 3.88
CA LEU A 216 16.46 -4.25 3.76
C LEU A 216 16.91 -5.54 3.05
N TRP A 217 18.21 -5.68 2.77
CA TRP A 217 18.85 -6.81 2.10
C TRP A 217 20.19 -7.11 2.78
#